data_AF-A0A957X4V7-F1
#
_entry.id   AF-A0A957X4V7-F1
#
_cell.length_a   1.000
_cell.length_b   1.000
_cell.length_c   1.000
_cell.angle_alpha   90.00
_cell.angle_beta   90.00
_cell.angle_gamma   90.00
#
_symmetry.space_group_name_H-M   'P 1'
#
loop_
_entity.id
_entity.type
_entity.pdbx_description
1 polymer ?
#
loop_
_entity_poly.entity_id
_entity_poly.type
_entity_poly.pdbx_seq_one_letter_code
_entity_poly.pdbx_strand_id
1 'polypeptide(L)'
;LDAHEIYSNIGADPLAALVVDAYTGRTLAQTERIRLQGDTLMLGGRLLEVVWRDRYKIGVRPLEQGIAEEELRFQTAPFAVPLDVAQAVAAYVGLQAGQMVLLHEERGAWLFHFWGDLYGEWLAALLNHYLDPRGFNPETMALVTPHNEYCLFLPTSIPQLPPWNDSQAHRQLRRLLPRVEPFLEVGRFHSLLPPAVADEVVIALCDTPRFERLYRAAQIVTPSAPLRAQLTLLLG
;
A
#
# COMPACT_ATOMS: atom_id res chain seq x y z
N LEU A 1 36.36 -35.22 8.70
CA LEU A 1 35.35 -35.22 7.63
C LEU A 1 34.00 -35.36 8.32
N ASP A 2 33.46 -34.24 8.79
CA ASP A 2 32.12 -34.19 9.39
C ASP A 2 31.09 -33.98 8.29
N ALA A 3 30.04 -34.81 8.30
CA ALA A 3 29.12 -35.02 7.20
C ALA A 3 27.81 -34.20 7.30
N HIS A 4 27.76 -33.15 8.12
CA HIS A 4 26.51 -32.42 8.39
C HIS A 4 26.66 -30.89 8.51
N GLU A 5 27.46 -30.26 7.66
CA GLU A 5 27.38 -28.81 7.47
C GLU A 5 26.39 -28.49 6.33
N ILE A 6 25.17 -28.12 6.71
CA ILE A 6 24.21 -27.49 5.81
C ILE A 6 24.72 -26.07 5.55
N TYR A 7 25.45 -25.88 4.45
CA TYR A 7 25.72 -24.56 3.91
C TYR A 7 24.42 -23.96 3.37
N SER A 8 23.70 -23.26 4.24
CA SER A 8 22.56 -22.45 3.85
C SER A 8 23.06 -21.12 3.31
N ASN A 9 23.33 -21.06 2.01
CA ASN A 9 23.42 -19.79 1.27
C ASN A 9 22.03 -19.17 1.20
N ILE A 10 21.54 -18.61 2.32
CA ILE A 10 20.43 -17.66 2.29
C ILE A 10 21.02 -16.35 1.78
N GLY A 11 20.52 -15.88 0.65
CA GLY A 11 20.92 -14.63 0.01
C GLY A 11 21.06 -13.51 1.03
N ALA A 12 22.24 -12.92 1.06
CA ALA A 12 22.67 -11.89 1.98
C ALA A 12 22.13 -10.52 1.54
N ASP A 13 20.82 -10.32 1.65
CA ASP A 13 20.29 -8.99 1.93
C ASP A 13 19.82 -8.99 3.39
N PRO A 14 20.38 -8.15 4.28
CA PRO A 14 19.80 -7.94 5.58
C PRO A 14 18.39 -7.38 5.36
N LEU A 15 17.36 -8.20 5.61
CA LEU A 15 15.97 -7.75 5.57
C LEU A 15 15.86 -6.46 6.38
N ALA A 16 15.52 -5.36 5.69
CA ALA A 16 15.44 -4.04 6.32
C ALA A 16 14.49 -4.10 7.52
N ALA A 17 14.95 -3.64 8.68
CA ALA A 17 14.15 -3.52 9.88
C ALA A 17 13.19 -2.34 9.71
N LEU A 18 11.90 -2.56 10.02
CA LEU A 18 10.91 -1.49 10.01
C LEU A 18 11.02 -0.68 11.29
N VAL A 19 11.22 0.62 11.18
CA VAL A 19 11.07 1.56 12.30
C VAL A 19 9.58 1.87 12.41
N VAL A 20 8.96 1.56 13.55
CA VAL A 20 7.52 1.74 13.79
C VAL A 20 7.29 2.60 15.03
N ASP A 21 6.20 3.37 15.05
CA ASP A 21 5.74 4.02 16.27
C ASP A 21 5.44 2.95 17.34
N ALA A 22 6.04 3.10 18.52
CA ALA A 22 5.98 2.10 19.57
C ALA A 22 4.59 1.88 20.17
N TYR A 23 3.69 2.84 20.00
CA TYR A 23 2.34 2.80 20.55
C TYR A 23 1.34 2.34 19.49
N THR A 24 1.39 2.92 18.29
CA THR A 24 0.43 2.61 17.21
C THR A 24 0.87 1.46 16.33
N GLY A 25 2.16 1.10 16.33
CA GLY A 25 2.73 0.12 15.42
C GLY A 25 2.87 0.62 13.97
N ARG A 26 2.57 1.90 13.72
CA ARG A 26 2.66 2.52 12.39
C ARG A 26 4.09 2.54 11.90
N THR A 27 4.36 2.02 10.71
CA THR A 27 5.67 2.14 10.07
C THR A 27 6.01 3.61 9.79
N LEU A 28 7.19 4.03 10.24
CA LEU A 28 7.72 5.39 10.10
C LEU A 28 8.90 5.43 9.11
N ALA A 29 9.74 4.40 9.10
CA ALA A 29 10.88 4.27 8.18
C ALA A 29 11.29 2.79 8.02
N GLN A 30 12.19 2.51 7.08
CA GLN A 30 12.96 1.27 7.06
C GLN A 30 14.44 1.59 7.33
N THR A 31 15.15 0.64 7.91
CA THR A 31 16.59 0.76 8.16
C THR A 31 17.26 -0.59 8.04
N GLU A 32 18.42 -0.65 7.39
CA GLU A 32 19.26 -1.85 7.33
C GLU A 32 20.08 -2.05 8.62
N ARG A 33 20.03 -1.09 9.55
CA ARG A 33 20.81 -1.11 10.79
C ARG A 33 20.00 -1.66 11.94
N ILE A 34 20.58 -2.64 12.63
CA ILE A 34 20.06 -3.13 13.92
C ILE A 34 20.28 -2.03 14.96
N ARG A 35 19.23 -1.71 15.74
CA ARG A 35 19.30 -0.80 16.89
C ARG A 35 19.11 -1.54 18.20
N LEU A 36 19.64 -0.97 19.27
CA LEU A 36 19.42 -1.40 20.64
C LEU A 36 18.36 -0.50 21.31
N GLN A 37 17.74 -1.05 22.34
CA GLN A 37 16.84 -0.27 23.17
C GLN A 37 17.64 0.83 23.89
N GLY A 38 17.14 2.07 23.86
CA GLY A 38 17.82 3.27 24.35
C GLY A 38 18.53 4.08 23.28
N ASP A 39 18.80 3.50 22.10
CA ASP A 39 19.38 4.23 20.97
C ASP A 39 18.45 5.39 20.56
N THR A 40 19.04 6.49 20.13
CA THR A 40 18.29 7.67 19.67
C THR A 40 18.54 7.95 18.21
N LEU A 41 17.49 8.32 17.47
CA LEU A 41 17.55 8.59 16.04
C LEU A 41 16.70 9.79 15.65
N MET A 42 17.13 10.51 14.62
CA MET A 42 16.36 11.59 14.03
C MET A 42 15.62 11.08 12.79
N LEU A 43 14.31 11.31 12.71
CA LEU A 43 13.51 10.98 11.54
C LEU A 43 12.57 12.14 11.20
N GLY A 44 12.69 12.68 9.99
CA GLY A 44 11.88 13.82 9.55
C GLY A 44 11.97 15.05 10.48
N GLY A 45 13.15 15.29 11.04
CA GLY A 45 13.39 16.37 12.01
C GLY A 45 12.82 16.13 13.41
N ARG A 46 12.36 14.90 13.72
CA ARG A 46 11.90 14.51 15.05
C ARG A 46 12.89 13.55 15.70
N LEU A 47 13.28 13.86 16.94
CA LEU A 47 14.11 12.99 17.74
C LEU A 47 13.26 11.85 18.33
N LEU A 48 13.71 10.62 18.15
CA LEU A 48 13.03 9.40 18.56
C LEU A 48 13.97 8.52 19.39
N GLU A 49 13.42 7.81 20.37
CA GLU A 49 14.12 6.82 21.19
C GLU A 49 13.59 5.42 20.86
N VAL A 50 14.49 4.45 20.68
CA VAL A 50 14.15 3.03 20.52
C VAL A 50 13.74 2.46 21.88
N VAL A 51 12.48 2.05 22.00
CA VAL A 51 11.92 1.53 23.26
C VAL A 51 11.72 0.02 23.28
N TRP A 52 11.65 -0.61 22.11
CA TRP A 52 11.67 -2.07 21.98
C TRP A 52 12.18 -2.46 20.60
N ARG A 53 12.61 -3.73 20.47
CA ARG A 53 12.90 -4.33 19.17
C ARG A 53 12.38 -5.75 19.08
N ASP A 54 12.09 -6.15 17.85
CA ASP A 54 11.85 -7.51 17.41
C ASP A 54 12.76 -7.80 16.20
N ARG A 55 12.76 -9.03 15.70
CA ARG A 55 13.63 -9.51 14.61
C ARG A 55 13.58 -8.64 13.34
N TYR A 56 12.44 -8.00 13.06
CA TYR A 56 12.23 -7.20 11.86
C TYR A 56 11.61 -5.82 12.13
N LYS A 57 11.39 -5.44 13.41
CA LYS A 57 10.72 -4.20 13.78
C LYS A 57 11.44 -3.51 14.94
N ILE A 58 11.56 -2.20 14.88
CA ILE A 58 12.14 -1.34 15.91
C ILE A 58 11.05 -0.37 16.35
N GLY A 59 10.59 -0.49 17.59
CA GLY A 59 9.60 0.40 18.17
C GLY A 59 10.24 1.68 18.68
N VAL A 60 9.79 2.83 18.20
CA VAL A 60 10.31 4.13 18.59
C VAL A 60 9.24 5.06 19.15
N ARG A 61 9.61 5.95 20.05
CA ARG A 61 8.73 7.01 20.57
C ARG A 61 9.39 8.39 20.44
N PRO A 62 8.62 9.49 20.42
CA PRO A 62 9.18 10.83 20.52
C PRO A 62 10.04 11.02 21.77
N LEU A 63 11.19 11.69 21.60
CA LEU A 63 12.07 12.11 22.68
C LEU A 63 12.21 13.64 22.62
N GLU A 64 11.88 14.33 23.70
CA GLU A 64 11.82 15.80 23.73
C GLU A 64 13.20 16.46 23.72
N GLN A 65 14.21 15.82 24.32
CA GLN A 65 15.56 16.35 24.44
C GLN A 65 16.59 15.22 24.30
N GLY A 66 17.67 15.48 23.57
CA GLY A 66 18.77 14.54 23.36
C GLY A 66 19.57 14.89 22.11
N ILE A 67 20.60 14.10 21.84
CA ILE A 67 21.39 14.19 20.61
C ILE A 67 21.10 12.92 19.83
N ALA A 68 20.63 13.05 18.60
CA ALA A 68 20.46 11.89 17.74
C ALA A 68 21.82 11.27 17.45
N GLU A 69 21.96 9.97 17.70
CA GLU A 69 23.15 9.23 17.30
C GLU A 69 23.26 9.15 15.77
N GLU A 70 22.12 9.25 15.07
CA GLU A 70 22.05 9.23 13.62
C GLU A 70 20.80 9.92 13.08
N GLU A 71 20.91 10.51 11.89
CA GLU A 71 19.77 10.95 11.10
C GLU A 71 19.38 9.85 10.11
N LEU A 72 18.25 9.21 10.35
CA LEU A 72 17.63 8.35 9.35
C LEU A 72 17.04 9.25 8.26
N ARG A 73 17.68 9.22 7.10
CA ARG A 73 17.02 9.67 5.87
C ARG A 73 15.85 8.72 5.64
N PHE A 74 14.72 9.25 5.14
CA PHE A 74 13.60 8.43 4.71
C PHE A 74 14.05 7.42 3.66
N GLN A 75 14.50 6.24 4.10
CA GLN A 75 14.52 5.04 3.29
C GLN A 75 13.09 4.51 3.39
N THR A 76 12.23 5.12 2.57
CA THR A 76 10.92 4.62 2.14
C THR A 76 10.30 3.61 3.11
N ALA A 77 9.76 4.11 4.23
CA ALA A 77 8.52 3.49 4.66
C ALA A 77 7.51 3.79 3.57
N PRO A 78 6.79 2.80 3.01
CA PRO A 78 5.68 3.10 2.14
C PRO A 78 4.64 3.77 3.03
N PHE A 79 4.63 5.10 3.06
CA PHE A 79 3.45 5.80 3.50
C PHE A 79 2.42 5.50 2.43
N ALA A 80 1.63 4.45 2.66
CA ALA A 80 0.44 4.22 1.87
C ALA A 80 -0.32 5.53 1.86
N VAL A 81 -0.48 6.11 0.68
CA VAL A 81 -1.21 7.34 0.47
C VAL A 81 -2.66 7.03 0.85
N PRO A 82 -3.19 7.66 1.91
CA PRO A 82 -4.54 7.40 2.33
C PRO A 82 -5.50 8.00 1.31
N LEU A 83 -6.71 7.45 1.27
CA LEU A 83 -7.77 7.90 0.37
C LEU A 83 -7.96 9.43 0.39
N ASP A 84 -7.98 10.05 1.58
CA ASP A 84 -8.27 11.48 1.70
C ASP A 84 -7.17 12.35 1.05
N VAL A 85 -5.91 11.92 1.11
CA VAL A 85 -4.80 12.59 0.41
C VAL A 85 -4.95 12.40 -1.10
N ALA A 86 -5.25 11.18 -1.56
CA ALA A 86 -5.44 10.92 -2.98
C ALA A 86 -6.63 11.69 -3.58
N GLN A 87 -7.74 11.81 -2.84
CA GLN A 87 -8.89 12.63 -3.23
C GLN A 87 -8.57 14.12 -3.25
N ALA A 88 -7.69 14.61 -2.37
CA ALA A 88 -7.21 15.98 -2.44
C ALA A 88 -6.40 16.25 -3.72
N VAL A 89 -5.58 15.28 -4.16
CA VAL A 89 -4.88 15.36 -5.44
C VAL A 89 -5.87 15.37 -6.61
N ALA A 90 -6.89 14.51 -6.58
CA ALA A 90 -7.96 14.49 -7.60
C ALA A 90 -8.65 15.86 -7.73
N ALA A 91 -9.00 16.47 -6.60
CA ALA A 91 -9.61 17.81 -6.56
C ALA A 91 -8.65 18.89 -7.08
N TYR A 92 -7.35 18.79 -6.74
CA TYR A 92 -6.33 19.72 -7.22
C TYR A 92 -6.18 19.71 -8.75
N VAL A 93 -6.29 18.53 -9.38
CA VAL A 93 -6.30 18.41 -10.86
C VAL A 93 -7.68 18.70 -11.47
N GLY A 94 -8.67 19.11 -10.68
CA GLY A 94 -9.98 19.57 -11.14
C GLY A 94 -11.04 18.48 -11.35
N LEU A 95 -10.83 17.28 -10.81
CA LEU A 95 -11.85 16.21 -10.86
C LEU A 95 -12.96 16.45 -9.83
N GLN A 96 -14.18 16.08 -10.23
CA GLN A 96 -15.32 16.02 -9.31
C GLN A 96 -15.25 14.75 -8.46
N ALA A 97 -15.90 14.78 -7.30
CA ALA A 97 -16.01 13.61 -6.44
C ALA A 97 -16.60 12.40 -7.20
N GLY A 98 -15.94 11.25 -7.08
CA GLY A 98 -16.33 10.02 -7.77
C GLY A 98 -15.88 9.92 -9.22
N GLN A 99 -15.23 10.94 -9.81
CA GLN A 99 -14.69 10.80 -11.16
C GLN A 99 -13.37 10.04 -11.16
N MET A 100 -13.27 9.10 -12.10
CA MET A 100 -12.03 8.47 -12.53
C MET A 100 -11.74 8.89 -13.97
N VAL A 101 -10.46 8.93 -14.34
CA VAL A 101 -10.08 9.31 -15.70
C VAL A 101 -9.46 8.12 -16.41
N LEU A 102 -9.95 7.85 -17.62
CA LEU A 102 -9.33 6.88 -18.52
C LEU A 102 -8.55 7.60 -19.62
N LEU A 103 -7.24 7.37 -19.67
CA LEU A 103 -6.35 7.87 -20.71
C LEU A 103 -5.91 6.71 -21.59
N HIS A 104 -6.39 6.69 -22.84
CA HIS A 104 -6.04 5.66 -23.82
C HIS A 104 -4.63 5.84 -24.37
N GLU A 105 -3.94 4.72 -24.53
CA GLU A 105 -2.64 4.58 -25.20
C GLU A 105 -2.68 3.42 -26.20
N GLU A 106 -1.64 3.28 -27.03
CA GLU A 106 -1.58 2.24 -28.06
C GLU A 106 -1.66 0.81 -27.50
N ARG A 107 -1.12 0.59 -26.29
CA ARG A 107 -0.99 -0.74 -25.67
C ARG A 107 -2.02 -1.02 -24.56
N GLY A 108 -2.90 -0.08 -24.28
CA GLY A 108 -3.81 -0.19 -23.14
C GLY A 108 -4.39 1.15 -22.72
N ALA A 109 -4.67 1.29 -21.43
CA ALA A 109 -5.18 2.53 -20.88
C ALA A 109 -4.71 2.73 -19.44
N TRP A 110 -4.46 3.99 -19.09
CA TRP A 110 -4.25 4.42 -17.71
C TRP A 110 -5.59 4.78 -17.08
N LEU A 111 -5.92 4.12 -15.97
CA LEU A 111 -7.07 4.46 -15.13
C LEU A 111 -6.59 5.21 -13.90
N PHE A 112 -6.84 6.51 -13.85
CA PHE A 112 -6.60 7.34 -12.68
C PHE A 112 -7.79 7.25 -11.73
N HIS A 113 -7.61 6.57 -10.60
CA HIS A 113 -8.65 6.32 -9.60
C HIS A 113 -8.55 7.25 -8.39
N PHE A 114 -7.35 7.72 -8.03
CA PHE A 114 -7.12 8.60 -6.87
C PHE A 114 -7.72 8.07 -5.56
N TRP A 115 -7.58 6.77 -5.31
CA TRP A 115 -8.09 6.13 -4.10
C TRP A 115 -7.02 5.77 -3.07
N GLY A 116 -5.75 6.08 -3.37
CA GLY A 116 -4.62 5.69 -2.53
C GLY A 116 -4.28 4.21 -2.69
N ASP A 117 -3.26 3.76 -1.97
CA ASP A 117 -2.69 2.41 -2.15
C ASP A 117 -3.67 1.30 -1.81
N LEU A 118 -4.31 1.38 -0.64
CA LEU A 118 -5.20 0.32 -0.15
C LEU A 118 -6.36 0.04 -1.13
N TYR A 119 -7.07 1.10 -1.53
CA TYR A 119 -8.23 0.97 -2.41
C TYR A 119 -7.84 0.85 -3.88
N GLY A 120 -6.66 1.35 -4.28
CA GLY A 120 -6.07 1.09 -5.59
C GLY A 120 -5.74 -0.39 -5.79
N GLU A 121 -5.10 -1.03 -4.82
CA GLU A 121 -4.81 -2.47 -4.84
C GLU A 121 -6.07 -3.32 -4.86
N TRP A 122 -7.08 -2.94 -4.06
CA TRP A 122 -8.36 -3.64 -4.08
C TRP A 122 -9.10 -3.47 -5.42
N LEU A 123 -9.11 -2.26 -5.99
CA LEU A 123 -9.63 -2.01 -7.33
C LEU A 123 -8.89 -2.85 -8.38
N ALA A 124 -7.56 -2.90 -8.33
CA ALA A 124 -6.75 -3.69 -9.25
C ALA A 124 -7.09 -5.18 -9.18
N ALA A 125 -7.30 -5.74 -7.99
CA ALA A 125 -7.70 -7.15 -7.84
C ALA A 125 -9.11 -7.42 -8.38
N LEU A 126 -10.05 -6.50 -8.20
CA LEU A 126 -11.39 -6.61 -8.78
C LEU A 126 -11.35 -6.57 -10.31
N LEU A 127 -10.59 -5.64 -10.89
CA LEU A 127 -10.45 -5.49 -12.33
C LEU A 127 -9.68 -6.66 -12.97
N ASN A 128 -8.64 -7.17 -12.31
CA ASN A 128 -7.95 -8.39 -12.74
C ASN A 128 -8.92 -9.58 -12.85
N HIS A 129 -9.77 -9.79 -11.84
CA HIS A 129 -10.75 -10.86 -11.91
C HIS A 129 -11.80 -10.65 -13.02
N TYR A 130 -12.22 -9.41 -13.24
CA TYR A 130 -13.17 -9.09 -14.30
C TYR A 130 -12.59 -9.34 -15.70
N LEU A 131 -11.33 -8.94 -15.92
CA LEU A 131 -10.66 -9.05 -17.22
C LEU A 131 -10.14 -10.47 -17.48
N ASP A 132 -9.82 -11.25 -16.44
CA ASP A 132 -9.52 -12.68 -16.56
C ASP A 132 -10.29 -13.54 -15.54
N PRO A 133 -11.55 -13.90 -15.85
CA PRO A 133 -12.40 -14.69 -14.96
C PRO A 133 -11.89 -16.11 -14.72
N ARG A 134 -11.00 -16.63 -15.58
CA ARG A 134 -10.42 -17.98 -15.45
C ARG A 134 -9.48 -18.10 -14.25
N GLY A 135 -9.13 -16.97 -13.65
CA GLY A 135 -8.43 -16.91 -12.38
C GLY A 135 -6.95 -16.66 -12.55
N PHE A 136 -6.37 -16.05 -11.51
CA PHE A 136 -4.95 -15.81 -11.33
C PHE A 136 -4.15 -17.09 -11.61
N ASN A 137 -3.45 -17.12 -12.75
CA ASN A 137 -2.34 -18.03 -12.98
C ASN A 137 -1.06 -17.31 -12.50
N PRO A 138 -0.36 -17.80 -11.48
CA PRO A 138 0.87 -17.18 -10.96
C PRO A 138 1.98 -17.01 -12.02
N GLU A 139 1.93 -17.78 -13.10
CA GLU A 139 2.87 -17.69 -14.23
C GLU A 139 2.46 -16.63 -15.27
N THR A 140 1.22 -16.15 -15.21
CA THR A 140 0.70 -15.12 -16.12
C THR A 140 0.73 -13.78 -15.40
N MET A 141 1.46 -12.81 -15.96
CA MET A 141 1.52 -11.45 -15.42
C MET A 141 0.11 -10.89 -15.20
N ALA A 142 -0.09 -10.19 -14.08
CA ALA A 142 -1.35 -9.50 -13.80
C ALA A 142 -1.70 -8.58 -14.99
N LEU A 143 -2.94 -8.67 -15.45
CA LEU A 143 -3.43 -7.85 -16.56
C LEU A 143 -3.51 -6.38 -16.15
N VAL A 144 -3.97 -6.13 -14.93
CA VAL A 144 -4.04 -4.80 -14.32
C VAL A 144 -2.87 -4.65 -13.38
N THR A 145 -2.00 -3.68 -13.65
CA THR A 145 -0.81 -3.40 -12.86
C THR A 145 -0.91 -2.03 -12.19
N PRO A 146 -0.78 -1.95 -10.86
CA PRO A 146 -0.59 -0.66 -10.19
C PRO A 146 0.68 0.01 -10.73
N HIS A 147 0.61 1.30 -11.02
CA HIS A 147 1.77 2.10 -11.40
C HIS A 147 2.21 3.02 -10.27
N ASN A 148 1.24 3.66 -9.62
CA ASN A 148 1.42 4.41 -8.38
C ASN A 148 0.11 4.42 -7.58
N GLU A 149 0.07 5.20 -6.50
CA GLU A 149 -1.07 5.32 -5.60
C GLU A 149 -2.35 5.92 -6.23
N TYR A 150 -2.24 6.51 -7.42
CA TYR A 150 -3.33 7.19 -8.12
C TYR A 150 -3.79 6.46 -9.37
N CYS A 151 -2.97 5.59 -9.97
CA CYS A 151 -3.26 5.01 -11.27
C CYS A 151 -2.91 3.53 -11.43
N LEU A 152 -3.75 2.88 -12.25
CA LEU A 152 -3.58 1.51 -12.71
C LEU A 152 -3.37 1.52 -14.23
N PHE A 153 -2.51 0.64 -14.73
CA PHE A 153 -2.50 0.29 -16.13
C PHE A 153 -3.50 -0.84 -16.40
N LEU A 154 -4.25 -0.72 -17.49
CA LEU A 154 -5.19 -1.71 -17.98
C LEU A 154 -4.76 -2.17 -19.37
N PRO A 155 -4.91 -3.46 -19.72
CA PRO A 155 -4.56 -3.96 -21.06
C PRO A 155 -5.61 -3.55 -22.10
N THR A 156 -6.76 -3.06 -21.66
CA THR A 156 -7.88 -2.66 -22.51
C THR A 156 -8.67 -1.54 -21.84
N SER A 157 -9.45 -0.82 -22.64
CA SER A 157 -10.34 0.22 -22.14
C SER A 157 -11.57 -0.40 -21.46
N ILE A 158 -11.97 0.17 -20.33
CA ILE A 158 -13.24 -0.13 -19.68
C ILE A 158 -14.11 1.14 -19.70
N PRO A 159 -15.31 1.12 -20.30
CA PRO A 159 -16.16 2.31 -20.36
C PRO A 159 -16.79 2.66 -19.00
N GLN A 160 -16.89 1.67 -18.10
CA GLN A 160 -17.39 1.80 -16.74
C GLN A 160 -16.78 0.69 -15.87
N LEU A 161 -16.84 0.86 -14.55
CA LEU A 161 -16.47 -0.22 -13.65
C LEU A 161 -17.43 -1.41 -13.80
N PRO A 162 -16.94 -2.65 -13.59
CA PRO A 162 -17.79 -3.82 -13.48
C PRO A 162 -18.89 -3.65 -12.41
N PRO A 163 -20.04 -4.33 -12.54
CA PRO A 163 -21.04 -4.32 -11.47
C PRO A 163 -20.43 -4.83 -10.15
N TRP A 164 -20.80 -4.18 -9.05
CA TRP A 164 -20.37 -4.63 -7.73
C TRP A 164 -20.89 -6.03 -7.41
N ASN A 165 -20.01 -6.87 -6.85
CA ASN A 165 -20.34 -8.21 -6.37
C ASN A 165 -19.71 -8.43 -5.00
N ASP A 166 -20.54 -8.49 -3.95
CA ASP A 166 -20.09 -8.63 -2.56
C ASP A 166 -19.21 -9.85 -2.35
N SER A 167 -19.62 -11.00 -2.89
CA SER A 167 -18.90 -12.26 -2.71
C SER A 167 -17.51 -12.21 -3.35
N GLN A 168 -17.40 -11.53 -4.50
CA GLN A 168 -16.14 -11.35 -5.20
C GLN A 168 -15.25 -10.33 -4.48
N ALA A 169 -15.82 -9.20 -4.06
CA ALA A 169 -15.07 -8.16 -3.35
C ALA A 169 -14.44 -8.68 -2.07
N HIS A 170 -15.20 -9.40 -1.24
CA HIS A 170 -14.67 -10.03 -0.02
C HIS A 170 -13.64 -11.12 -0.33
N ARG A 171 -13.85 -11.92 -1.38
CA ARG A 171 -12.89 -12.95 -1.79
C ARG A 171 -11.56 -12.32 -2.23
N GLN A 172 -11.59 -11.23 -3.00
CA GLN A 172 -10.37 -10.55 -3.41
C GLN A 172 -9.68 -9.86 -2.24
N LEU A 173 -10.43 -9.20 -1.35
CA LEU A 173 -9.85 -8.59 -0.15
C LEU A 173 -9.11 -9.63 0.71
N ARG A 174 -9.72 -10.78 0.95
CA ARG A 174 -9.08 -11.89 1.70
C ARG A 174 -7.78 -12.38 1.05
N ARG A 175 -7.70 -12.40 -0.28
CA ARG A 175 -6.47 -12.76 -1.01
C ARG A 175 -5.39 -11.69 -0.93
N LEU A 176 -5.81 -10.44 -0.75
CA LEU A 176 -4.92 -9.29 -0.66
C LEU A 176 -4.37 -9.05 0.74
N LEU A 177 -4.90 -9.68 1.81
CA LEU A 177 -4.51 -9.40 3.19
C LEU A 177 -2.99 -9.29 3.41
N PRO A 178 -2.15 -10.23 2.92
CA PRO A 178 -0.70 -10.14 3.13
C PRO A 178 -0.06 -8.91 2.47
N ARG A 179 -0.68 -8.38 1.40
CA ARG A 179 -0.21 -7.19 0.68
C ARG A 179 -0.74 -5.90 1.28
N VAL A 180 -1.94 -5.91 1.85
CA VAL A 180 -2.59 -4.69 2.37
C VAL A 180 -2.35 -4.46 3.87
N GLU A 181 -2.07 -5.50 4.65
CA GLU A 181 -1.75 -5.37 6.07
C GLU A 181 -0.62 -4.33 6.35
N PRO A 182 0.48 -4.28 5.56
CA PRO A 182 1.52 -3.27 5.75
C PRO A 182 1.06 -1.82 5.58
N PHE A 183 -0.07 -1.57 4.91
CA PHE A 183 -0.65 -0.24 4.72
C PHE A 183 -1.52 0.21 5.90
N LEU A 184 -1.80 -0.68 6.85
CA LEU A 184 -2.77 -0.45 7.92
C LEU A 184 -2.10 -0.27 9.27
N GLU A 185 -2.69 0.57 10.11
CA GLU A 185 -2.29 0.74 11.50
C GLU A 185 -2.95 -0.34 12.38
N VAL A 186 -2.48 -1.58 12.26
CA VAL A 186 -3.08 -2.76 12.93
C VAL A 186 -2.83 -2.83 14.45
N GLY A 187 -1.97 -1.95 15.00
CA GLY A 187 -1.64 -1.92 16.41
C GLY A 187 -0.50 -2.88 16.81
N ARG A 188 0.23 -2.52 17.87
CA ARG A 188 1.44 -3.25 18.32
C ARG A 188 1.24 -4.71 18.75
N PHE A 189 0.02 -5.10 19.13
CA PHE A 189 -0.29 -6.44 19.59
C PHE A 189 -0.89 -7.33 18.49
N HIS A 190 -0.99 -6.83 17.26
CA HIS A 190 -1.58 -7.55 16.14
C HIS A 190 -0.94 -8.92 15.89
N SER A 191 0.39 -8.99 15.97
CA SER A 191 1.15 -10.23 15.79
C SER A 191 0.92 -11.29 16.87
N LEU A 192 0.27 -10.92 17.99
CA LEU A 192 -0.07 -11.84 19.08
C LEU A 192 -1.48 -12.43 18.92
N LEU A 193 -2.27 -11.94 17.97
CA LEU A 193 -3.63 -12.44 17.73
C LEU A 193 -3.58 -13.81 17.07
N PRO A 194 -4.55 -14.70 17.36
CA PRO A 194 -4.77 -15.89 16.54
C PRO A 194 -4.97 -15.49 15.08
N PRO A 195 -4.44 -16.24 14.09
CA PRO A 195 -4.45 -15.82 12.68
C PRO A 195 -5.84 -15.43 12.15
N ALA A 196 -6.89 -16.18 12.51
CA ALA A 196 -8.25 -15.86 12.09
C ALA A 196 -8.74 -14.50 12.63
N VAL A 197 -8.35 -14.14 13.86
CA VAL A 197 -8.69 -12.86 14.49
C VAL A 197 -7.86 -11.72 13.90
N ALA A 198 -6.59 -11.98 13.59
CA ALA A 198 -5.73 -11.01 12.89
C ALA A 198 -6.35 -10.65 11.53
N ASP A 199 -6.73 -11.64 10.72
CA ASP A 199 -7.38 -11.43 9.42
C ASP A 199 -8.68 -10.60 9.56
N GLU A 200 -9.51 -10.91 10.56
CA GLU A 200 -10.74 -10.14 10.82
C GLU A 200 -10.47 -8.67 11.17
N VAL A 201 -9.44 -8.40 11.95
CA VAL A 201 -9.00 -7.03 12.28
C VAL A 201 -8.54 -6.30 11.02
N VAL A 202 -7.71 -6.93 10.18
CA VAL A 202 -7.25 -6.34 8.92
C VAL A 202 -8.45 -6.02 8.02
N ILE A 203 -9.38 -6.97 7.83
CA ILE A 203 -10.59 -6.77 7.03
C ILE A 203 -11.44 -5.62 7.57
N ALA A 204 -11.60 -5.52 8.89
CA ALA A 204 -12.36 -4.44 9.52
C ALA A 204 -11.71 -3.07 9.26
N LEU A 205 -10.38 -2.98 9.35
CA LEU A 205 -9.62 -1.76 9.07
C LEU A 205 -9.66 -1.34 7.60
N CYS A 206 -9.94 -2.25 6.67
CA CYS A 206 -10.13 -1.91 5.26
C CYS A 206 -11.41 -1.12 4.97
N ASP A 207 -12.35 -1.00 5.91
CA ASP A 207 -13.61 -0.25 5.76
C ASP A 207 -14.34 -0.59 4.44
N THR A 208 -14.75 -1.85 4.34
CA THR A 208 -15.49 -2.39 3.18
C THR A 208 -16.70 -1.53 2.80
N PRO A 209 -17.54 -1.04 3.74
CA PRO A 209 -18.66 -0.16 3.40
C PRO A 209 -18.24 1.15 2.73
N ARG A 210 -17.11 1.74 3.14
CA ARG A 210 -16.59 2.95 2.49
C ARG A 210 -16.08 2.65 1.08
N PHE A 211 -15.33 1.56 0.90
CA PHE A 211 -14.87 1.15 -0.43
C PHE A 211 -16.04 0.88 -1.38
N GLU A 212 -17.08 0.17 -0.94
CA GLU A 212 -18.28 -0.11 -1.75
C GLU A 212 -18.95 1.19 -2.20
N ARG A 213 -19.16 2.16 -1.28
CA ARG A 213 -19.77 3.45 -1.63
C ARG A 213 -18.97 4.19 -2.69
N LEU A 214 -17.64 4.21 -2.55
CA LEU A 214 -16.74 4.83 -3.55
C LEU A 214 -16.83 4.12 -4.89
N TYR A 215 -16.80 2.79 -4.88
CA TYR A 215 -16.87 1.97 -6.08
C TYR A 215 -18.17 2.18 -6.85
N ARG A 216 -19.30 2.21 -6.15
CA ARG A 216 -20.62 2.43 -6.77
C ARG A 216 -20.81 3.86 -7.27
N ALA A 217 -20.20 4.84 -6.61
CA ALA A 217 -20.26 6.24 -7.03
C ALA A 217 -19.29 6.57 -8.17
N ALA A 218 -18.36 5.68 -8.49
CA ALA A 218 -17.31 5.91 -9.46
C ALA A 218 -17.86 6.07 -10.89
N GLN A 219 -17.40 7.10 -11.59
CA GLN A 219 -17.72 7.35 -12.99
C GLN A 219 -16.44 7.53 -13.78
N ILE A 220 -16.28 6.75 -14.85
CA ILE A 220 -15.12 6.85 -15.73
C ILE A 220 -15.41 7.94 -16.78
N VAL A 221 -14.53 8.92 -16.88
CA VAL A 221 -14.62 10.01 -17.84
C VAL A 221 -13.40 10.08 -18.74
N THR A 222 -13.58 10.61 -19.94
CA THR A 222 -12.48 10.95 -20.86
C THR A 222 -11.98 12.35 -20.51
N PRO A 223 -10.66 12.56 -20.35
CA PRO A 223 -10.14 13.86 -19.96
C PRO A 223 -10.22 14.88 -21.09
N SER A 224 -10.41 16.15 -20.73
CA SER A 224 -10.11 17.27 -21.61
C SER A 224 -8.60 17.33 -21.90
N ALA A 225 -8.19 18.03 -22.97
CA ALA A 225 -6.77 18.15 -23.30
C ALA A 225 -5.91 18.77 -22.17
N PRO A 226 -6.36 19.82 -21.45
CA PRO A 226 -5.61 20.36 -20.31
C PRO A 226 -5.46 19.35 -19.16
N LEU A 227 -6.54 18.64 -18.81
CA LEU A 227 -6.51 17.62 -17.77
C LEU A 227 -5.59 16.46 -18.15
N ARG A 228 -5.63 16.03 -19.42
CA ARG A 228 -4.72 14.99 -19.94
C ARG A 228 -3.27 15.37 -19.69
N ALA A 229 -2.86 16.61 -20.00
CA ALA A 229 -1.50 17.07 -19.79
C ALA A 229 -1.08 17.02 -18.30
N GLN A 230 -1.97 17.41 -17.39
CA GLN A 230 -1.70 17.33 -15.94
C GLN A 230 -1.55 15.88 -15.46
N LEU A 231 -2.42 14.98 -15.92
CA LEU A 231 -2.38 13.57 -15.52
C LEU A 231 -1.14 12.86 -16.06
N THR A 232 -0.67 13.20 -17.26
CA THR A 232 0.58 12.66 -17.80
C THR A 232 1.78 13.03 -16.93
N LEU A 233 1.78 14.18 -16.24
CA LEU A 233 2.84 14.54 -15.30
C LEU A 233 2.87 13.62 -14.06
N LEU A 234 1.72 13.05 -13.67
CA LEU A 234 1.63 12.11 -12.55
C LEU A 234 2.09 10.69 -12.91
N LEU A 235 2.43 10.43 -14.18
CA LEU A 235 2.99 9.15 -14.62
C LEU A 235 4.52 9.10 -14.52
N GLY A 236 5.18 10.27 -14.45
CA GLY A 236 6.63 10.44 -14.52
C GLY A 236 7.35 10.48 -13.18
#